data_AF-A0ABD6EYZ5-F1
#
_entry.id   AF-A0ABD6EYZ5-F1
#
_cell.length_a   1.000
_cell.length_b   1.000
_cell.length_c   1.000
_cell.angle_alpha   90.00
_cell.angle_beta   90.00
_cell.angle_gamma   90.00
#
_symmetry.space_group_name_H-M   'P 1'
#
loop_
_entity.id
_entity.type
_entity.pdbx_description
1 polymer ?
#
loop_
_entity_poly.entity_id
_entity_poly.type
_entity_poly.pdbx_seq_one_letter_code
_entity_poly.pdbx_strand_id
1 'polypeptide(L)'
;MSEDISKSSDDDLEDHLWDEFQNCATSTTLLYKNPSWQSLQKAATATTKLYKSGLDLKKRGFEKGYLSGRQSLARELFTFRRARELSVDDIWKLISKVLAPTDNDRIPNNPQQTSTDDPAFNLFQEAVCLPLNTQSVEPDEATELTSFLSSQVHRHRKRFHSPPNFTWKKQRK
;
A
#
# COMPACT_ATOMS: atom_id res chain seq x y z
N MET A 1 -12.86 -21.22 26.69
CA MET A 1 -11.66 -21.90 26.18
C MET A 1 -11.37 -21.55 24.70
N SER A 2 -11.78 -20.38 24.18
CA SER A 2 -11.58 -20.01 22.76
C SER A 2 -10.62 -18.84 22.56
N GLU A 3 -10.10 -18.25 23.64
CA GLU A 3 -9.24 -17.07 23.59
C GLU A 3 -7.77 -17.44 23.28
N ASP A 4 -7.29 -18.61 23.73
CA ASP A 4 -5.90 -19.05 23.50
C ASP A 4 -5.58 -19.33 22.03
N ILE A 5 -6.50 -19.96 21.29
CA ILE A 5 -6.28 -20.30 19.88
C ILE A 5 -6.24 -19.06 18.98
N SER A 6 -7.06 -18.04 19.29
CA SER A 6 -7.11 -16.84 18.47
C SER A 6 -5.98 -15.85 18.76
N LYS A 7 -5.33 -15.98 19.92
CA LYS A 7 -4.17 -15.16 20.30
C LYS A 7 -2.89 -15.69 19.68
N SER A 8 -2.67 -17.01 19.76
CA SER A 8 -1.59 -17.70 19.05
C SER A 8 -1.59 -17.38 17.55
N SER A 9 -2.75 -17.41 16.90
CA SER A 9 -2.83 -17.13 15.46
C SER A 9 -2.55 -15.68 15.08
N ASP A 10 -2.80 -14.72 15.99
CA ASP A 10 -2.52 -13.31 15.74
C ASP A 10 -1.02 -13.03 15.94
N ASP A 11 -0.41 -13.62 16.98
CA ASP A 11 1.02 -13.54 17.25
C ASP A 11 1.83 -14.14 16.07
N ASP A 12 1.40 -15.30 15.54
CA ASP A 12 2.00 -15.93 14.35
C ASP A 12 1.93 -15.02 13.10
N LEU A 13 0.86 -14.23 12.96
CA LEU A 13 0.69 -13.30 11.83
C LEU A 13 1.56 -12.05 11.99
N GLU A 14 1.74 -11.56 13.21
CA GLU A 14 2.61 -10.42 13.52
C GLU A 14 4.08 -10.81 13.29
N ASP A 15 4.49 -11.98 13.78
CA ASP A 15 5.83 -12.54 13.54
C ASP A 15 6.09 -12.70 12.03
N HIS A 16 5.09 -13.20 11.29
CA HIS A 16 5.22 -13.33 9.83
C HIS A 16 5.40 -11.97 9.12
N LEU A 17 4.62 -10.95 9.51
CA LEU A 17 4.73 -9.61 8.93
C LEU A 17 6.09 -8.99 9.27
N TRP A 18 6.60 -9.22 10.47
CA TRP A 18 7.92 -8.77 10.90
C TRP A 18 9.04 -9.40 10.05
N ASP A 19 8.96 -10.70 9.79
CA ASP A 19 9.91 -11.39 8.90
C ASP A 19 9.90 -10.80 7.49
N GLU A 20 8.73 -10.48 6.95
CA GLU A 20 8.61 -9.81 5.64
C GLU A 20 9.19 -8.40 5.66
N PHE A 21 9.00 -7.66 6.76
CA PHE A 21 9.61 -6.35 6.95
C PHE A 21 11.13 -6.45 6.97
N GLN A 22 11.68 -7.38 7.75
CA GLN A 22 13.12 -7.60 7.81
C GLN A 22 13.70 -7.99 6.44
N ASN A 23 13.00 -8.85 5.68
CA ASN A 23 13.38 -9.21 4.32
C ASN A 23 13.34 -8.01 3.34
N CYS A 24 12.35 -7.13 3.48
CA CYS A 24 12.26 -5.89 2.71
C CYS A 24 13.41 -4.92 3.03
N ALA A 25 13.69 -4.69 4.32
CA ALA A 25 14.75 -3.79 4.76
C ALA A 25 16.14 -4.29 4.34
N THR A 26 16.40 -5.59 4.48
CA THR A 26 17.68 -6.21 4.08
C THR A 26 17.90 -6.17 2.58
N SER A 27 16.88 -6.47 1.77
CA SER A 27 16.97 -6.39 0.31
C SER A 27 17.15 -4.96 -0.20
N THR A 28 16.47 -3.98 0.42
CA THR A 28 16.65 -2.56 0.12
C THR A 28 18.06 -2.09 0.48
N THR A 29 18.58 -2.50 1.63
CA THR A 29 19.98 -2.20 2.01
C THR A 29 20.97 -2.77 1.01
N LEU A 30 20.75 -4.00 0.52
CA LEU A 30 21.60 -4.61 -0.50
C LEU A 30 21.56 -3.88 -1.84
N LEU A 31 20.38 -3.36 -2.24
CA LEU A 31 20.25 -2.54 -3.43
C LEU A 31 21.12 -1.29 -3.36
N TYR A 32 21.14 -0.58 -2.22
CA TYR A 32 21.99 0.59 -2.04
C TYR A 32 23.48 0.26 -1.96
N LYS A 33 23.84 -0.90 -1.39
CA LYS A 33 25.24 -1.35 -1.34
C LYS A 33 25.76 -1.79 -2.70
N ASN A 34 24.94 -2.50 -3.48
CA ASN A 34 25.31 -3.09 -4.76
C ASN A 34 24.21 -2.85 -5.80
N PRO A 35 24.16 -1.65 -6.42
CA PRO A 35 23.09 -1.27 -7.33
C PRO A 35 23.19 -2.07 -8.64
N SER A 36 22.49 -3.20 -8.66
CA SER A 36 22.35 -4.09 -9.80
C SER A 36 20.87 -4.34 -10.10
N TRP A 37 20.56 -4.69 -11.35
CA TRP A 37 19.19 -5.02 -11.75
C TRP A 37 18.59 -6.13 -10.87
N GLN A 38 19.37 -7.16 -10.54
CA GLN A 38 18.94 -8.26 -9.68
C GLN A 38 18.61 -7.79 -8.26
N SER A 39 19.46 -6.93 -7.66
CA SER A 39 19.20 -6.36 -6.33
C SER A 39 17.95 -5.49 -6.32
N LEU A 40 17.66 -4.77 -7.42
CA LEU A 40 16.47 -3.95 -7.56
C LEU A 40 15.22 -4.81 -7.64
N GLN A 41 15.24 -5.86 -8.47
CA GLN A 41 14.14 -6.82 -8.57
C GLN A 41 13.84 -7.48 -7.22
N LYS A 42 14.87 -7.87 -6.47
CA LYS A 42 14.72 -8.47 -5.14
C LYS A 42 14.08 -7.49 -4.15
N ALA A 43 14.56 -6.26 -4.09
CA ALA A 43 14.01 -5.22 -3.23
C ALA A 43 12.55 -4.88 -3.57
N ALA A 44 12.24 -4.72 -4.87
CA ALA A 44 10.88 -4.45 -5.34
C ALA A 44 9.91 -5.60 -5.00
N THR A 45 10.36 -6.86 -5.18
CA THR A 45 9.55 -8.03 -4.83
C THR A 45 9.27 -8.10 -3.33
N ALA A 46 10.30 -7.89 -2.50
CA ALA A 46 10.14 -7.90 -1.05
C ALA A 46 9.23 -6.77 -0.55
N THR A 47 9.37 -5.57 -1.13
CA THR A 47 8.51 -4.42 -0.82
C THR A 47 7.04 -4.68 -1.18
N THR A 48 6.79 -5.23 -2.37
CA THR A 48 5.43 -5.56 -2.82
C THR A 48 4.79 -6.62 -1.91
N LYS A 49 5.57 -7.63 -1.51
CA LYS A 49 5.10 -8.68 -0.60
C LYS A 49 4.69 -8.10 0.75
N LEU A 50 5.57 -7.29 1.36
CA LEU A 50 5.29 -6.61 2.62
C LEU A 50 4.05 -5.72 2.55
N TYR A 51 3.91 -4.93 1.47
CA TYR A 51 2.76 -4.07 1.28
C TYR A 51 1.46 -4.86 1.23
N LYS A 52 1.43 -5.94 0.44
CA LYS A 52 0.25 -6.80 0.31
C LYS A 52 -0.13 -7.43 1.65
N SER A 53 0.84 -8.03 2.33
CA SER A 53 0.64 -8.65 3.64
C SER A 53 0.14 -7.65 4.69
N GLY A 54 0.71 -6.44 4.72
CA GLY A 54 0.26 -5.37 5.61
C GLY A 54 -1.19 -4.93 5.34
N LEU A 55 -1.59 -4.81 4.07
CA LEU A 55 -2.99 -4.51 3.72
C LEU A 55 -3.94 -5.64 4.16
N ASP A 56 -3.56 -6.88 3.93
CA ASP A 56 -4.36 -8.05 4.30
C ASP A 56 -4.54 -8.14 5.83
N LEU A 57 -3.47 -7.89 6.60
CA LEU A 57 -3.53 -7.88 8.06
C LEU A 57 -4.39 -6.74 8.59
N LYS A 58 -4.25 -5.53 8.03
CA LYS A 58 -5.11 -4.38 8.38
C LYS A 58 -6.59 -4.69 8.15
N LYS A 59 -6.93 -5.27 7.00
CA LYS A 59 -8.31 -5.67 6.68
C LYS A 59 -8.83 -6.70 7.66
N ARG A 60 -8.03 -7.73 7.95
CA ARG A 60 -8.40 -8.80 8.91
C ARG A 60 -8.57 -8.25 10.32
N GLY A 61 -7.68 -7.37 10.77
CA GLY A 61 -7.75 -6.69 12.06
C GLY A 61 -9.01 -5.83 12.19
N PHE A 62 -9.36 -5.07 11.15
CA PHE A 62 -10.60 -4.30 11.12
C PHE A 62 -11.83 -5.20 11.23
N GLU A 63 -11.94 -6.25 10.41
CA GLU A 63 -13.06 -7.19 10.43
C GLU A 63 -13.22 -7.85 11.81
N LYS A 64 -12.11 -8.32 12.38
CA LYS A 64 -12.08 -8.93 13.72
C LYS A 64 -12.55 -7.95 14.78
N GLY A 65 -12.02 -6.73 14.78
CA GLY A 65 -12.41 -5.67 15.72
C GLY A 65 -13.86 -5.25 15.57
N TYR A 66 -14.34 -5.13 14.34
CA TYR A 66 -15.73 -4.78 14.03
C TYR A 66 -16.71 -5.84 14.55
N LEU A 67 -16.45 -7.11 14.27
CA LEU A 67 -17.28 -8.21 14.76
C LEU A 67 -17.24 -8.32 16.29
N SER A 68 -16.05 -8.21 16.89
CA SER A 68 -15.88 -8.21 18.35
C SER A 68 -16.66 -7.07 19.01
N GLY A 69 -16.55 -5.85 18.46
CA GLY A 69 -17.30 -4.68 18.95
C GLY A 69 -18.81 -4.87 18.86
N ARG A 70 -19.32 -5.40 17.73
CA ARG A 70 -20.75 -5.73 17.59
C ARG A 70 -21.21 -6.75 18.62
N GLN A 71 -20.42 -7.79 18.88
CA GLN A 71 -20.75 -8.81 19.88
C GLN A 71 -20.69 -8.24 21.30
N SER A 72 -19.71 -7.39 21.62
CA SER A 72 -19.62 -6.71 22.91
C SER A 72 -20.83 -5.82 23.17
N LEU A 73 -21.19 -4.97 22.19
CA LEU A 73 -22.36 -4.11 22.26
C LEU A 73 -23.66 -4.92 22.44
N ALA A 74 -23.81 -6.04 21.72
CA ALA A 74 -24.96 -6.91 21.86
C ALA A 74 -25.08 -7.51 23.28
N ARG A 75 -23.96 -7.92 23.88
CA ARG A 75 -23.93 -8.43 25.27
C ARG A 75 -24.29 -7.36 26.29
N GLU A 76 -23.80 -6.14 26.12
CA GLU A 76 -24.14 -5.01 26.98
C GLU A 76 -25.62 -4.65 26.90
N LEU A 77 -26.17 -4.54 25.69
CA LEU A 77 -27.59 -4.27 25.47
C LEU A 77 -28.49 -5.34 26.09
N PHE A 78 -28.12 -6.61 25.93
CA PHE A 78 -28.83 -7.72 26.54
C PHE A 78 -28.84 -7.62 28.06
N THR A 79 -27.68 -7.29 28.65
CA THR A 79 -27.52 -7.12 30.10
C THR A 79 -28.34 -5.93 30.61
N PHE A 80 -28.31 -4.79 29.92
CA PHE A 80 -29.10 -3.63 30.29
C PHE A 80 -30.61 -3.87 30.18
N ARG A 81 -31.06 -4.55 29.12
CA ARG A 81 -32.48 -4.94 28.99
C ARG A 81 -32.92 -5.84 30.14
N ARG A 82 -32.08 -6.80 30.52
CA ARG A 82 -32.34 -7.72 31.65
C ARG A 82 -32.32 -7.01 33.01
N ALA A 83 -31.51 -5.96 33.17
CA ALA A 83 -31.31 -5.28 34.46
C ALA A 83 -32.17 -4.01 34.67
N ARG A 84 -32.67 -3.35 33.61
CA ARG A 84 -33.27 -2.01 33.69
C ARG A 84 -34.60 -1.83 32.92
N GLU A 85 -35.26 -2.90 32.48
CA GLU A 85 -36.52 -2.81 31.69
C GLU A 85 -36.43 -1.80 30.53
N LEU A 86 -35.28 -1.74 29.84
CA LEU A 86 -35.13 -0.81 28.71
C LEU A 86 -36.16 -1.12 27.62
N SER A 87 -36.88 -0.07 27.19
CA SER A 87 -37.80 -0.16 26.06
C SER A 87 -37.03 -0.42 24.76
N VAL A 88 -37.73 -1.01 23.78
CA VAL A 88 -37.15 -1.25 22.44
C VAL A 88 -36.77 0.07 21.76
N ASP A 89 -37.50 1.16 22.03
CA ASP A 89 -37.23 2.49 21.47
C ASP A 89 -35.93 3.10 22.03
N ASP A 90 -35.63 2.87 23.31
CA ASP A 90 -34.38 3.36 23.91
C ASP A 90 -33.16 2.61 23.38
N ILE A 91 -33.32 1.29 23.17
CA ILE A 91 -32.30 0.46 22.51
C ILE A 91 -32.08 0.94 21.06
N TRP A 92 -33.16 1.21 20.33
CA TRP A 92 -33.08 1.71 18.96
C TRP A 92 -32.36 3.07 18.89
N LYS A 93 -32.69 4.02 19.75
CA LYS A 93 -32.01 5.33 19.86
C LYS A 93 -30.52 5.21 20.20
N LEU A 94 -30.15 4.21 21.00
CA LEU A 94 -28.75 3.97 21.37
C LEU A 94 -27.95 3.41 20.19
N ILE A 95 -28.50 2.42 19.48
CA ILE A 95 -27.83 1.77 18.35
C ILE A 95 -27.74 2.70 17.14
N SER A 96 -28.79 3.48 16.86
CA SER A 96 -28.83 4.40 15.71
C SER A 96 -27.79 5.53 15.78
N LYS A 97 -27.34 5.91 16.97
CA LYS A 97 -26.20 6.84 17.15
C LYS A 97 -24.85 6.22 16.81
N VAL A 98 -24.71 4.91 16.96
CA VAL A 98 -23.49 4.14 16.67
C VAL A 98 -23.46 3.67 15.21
N LEU A 99 -24.63 3.44 14.60
CA LEU A 99 -24.77 3.08 13.19
C LEU A 99 -24.75 4.26 12.23
N ALA A 100 -24.83 5.50 12.73
CA ALA A 100 -24.58 6.67 11.90
C ALA A 100 -23.16 6.52 11.33
N PRO A 101 -23.00 6.48 9.99
CA PRO A 101 -21.70 6.27 9.40
C PRO A 101 -20.80 7.41 9.87
N THR A 102 -19.76 7.08 10.64
CA THR A 102 -18.62 7.97 10.73
C THR A 102 -18.07 8.05 9.31
N ASP A 103 -18.30 9.18 8.65
CA ASP A 103 -17.80 9.53 7.30
C ASP A 103 -16.25 9.47 7.15
N ASN A 104 -15.56 8.85 8.10
CA ASN A 104 -14.11 8.61 8.09
C ASN A 104 -13.69 7.35 7.33
N ASP A 105 -14.62 6.52 6.83
CA ASP A 105 -14.28 5.34 6.01
C ASP A 105 -13.90 5.67 4.55
N ARG A 106 -13.92 6.95 4.16
CA ARG A 106 -13.10 7.37 3.03
C ARG A 106 -11.64 7.44 3.50
N ILE A 107 -10.91 6.34 3.32
CA ILE A 107 -9.54 6.48 2.85
C ILE A 107 -9.63 7.47 1.68
N PRO A 108 -9.01 8.65 1.73
CA PRO A 108 -8.97 9.52 0.58
C PRO A 108 -8.06 8.83 -0.44
N ASN A 109 -8.64 7.95 -1.25
CA ASN A 109 -8.11 7.54 -2.55
C ASN A 109 -8.24 8.67 -3.58
N ASN A 110 -8.52 9.88 -3.12
CA ASN A 110 -8.35 11.11 -3.86
C ASN A 110 -7.20 11.85 -3.17
N PRO A 111 -6.07 12.14 -3.83
CA PRO A 111 -5.13 13.11 -3.28
C PRO A 111 -5.95 14.35 -3.01
N GLN A 112 -6.16 14.64 -1.73
CA GLN A 112 -6.80 15.86 -1.31
C GLN A 112 -6.02 16.97 -2.01
N GLN A 113 -6.73 17.76 -2.81
CA GLN A 113 -6.24 18.98 -3.41
C GLN A 113 -5.83 19.92 -2.27
N THR A 114 -4.66 19.68 -1.67
CA THR A 114 -3.90 20.74 -1.05
C THR A 114 -3.46 21.58 -2.23
N SER A 115 -4.11 22.73 -2.36
CA SER A 115 -3.66 23.84 -3.20
C SER A 115 -2.28 24.27 -2.74
N THR A 116 -1.28 23.47 -3.07
CA THR A 116 0.12 23.87 -3.10
C THR A 116 0.41 24.03 -4.57
N ASP A 117 0.47 25.28 -5.03
CA ASP A 117 0.97 25.71 -6.34
C ASP A 117 2.46 25.35 -6.49
N ASP A 118 2.82 24.10 -6.23
CA ASP A 118 4.17 23.60 -6.39
C ASP A 118 4.27 22.99 -7.79
N PRO A 119 4.96 23.65 -8.74
CA PRO A 119 5.05 23.19 -10.12
C PRO A 119 5.67 21.79 -10.23
N ALA A 120 6.49 21.38 -9.25
CA ALA A 120 7.06 20.05 -9.21
C ALA A 120 6.02 18.96 -8.92
N PHE A 121 5.04 19.26 -8.05
CA PHE A 121 3.94 18.33 -7.74
C PHE A 121 3.01 18.16 -8.93
N ASN A 122 2.67 19.26 -9.62
CA ASN A 122 1.84 19.23 -10.82
C ASN A 122 2.51 18.46 -11.97
N LEU A 123 3.81 18.64 -12.16
CA LEU A 123 4.57 17.94 -13.20
C LEU A 123 4.72 16.44 -12.90
N PHE A 124 4.86 16.08 -11.62
CA PHE A 124 4.83 14.68 -11.19
C PHE A 124 3.45 14.06 -11.38
N GLN A 125 2.39 14.78 -11.03
CA GLN A 125 1.01 14.33 -11.23
C GLN A 125 0.69 14.15 -12.72
N GLU A 126 1.14 15.06 -13.59
CA GLU A 126 1.02 14.93 -15.04
C GLU A 126 1.80 13.73 -15.60
N ALA A 127 3.00 13.46 -15.07
CA ALA A 127 3.80 12.31 -15.48
C ALA A 127 3.20 10.95 -15.05
N VAL A 128 2.48 10.92 -13.93
CA VAL A 128 1.85 9.71 -13.38
C VAL A 128 0.44 9.50 -13.95
N CYS A 129 -0.31 10.59 -14.18
CA CYS A 129 -1.65 10.57 -14.76
C CYS A 129 -1.57 10.70 -16.29
N LEU A 130 -1.08 9.67 -16.98
CA LEU A 130 -1.29 9.56 -18.42
C LEU A 130 -2.81 9.45 -18.69
N PRO A 131 -3.40 10.32 -19.52
CA PRO A 131 -4.82 10.22 -19.84
C PRO A 131 -5.06 8.93 -20.65
N LEU A 132 -5.73 7.98 -20.01
CA LEU A 132 -6.30 6.81 -20.66
C LEU A 132 -7.51 7.28 -21.48
N ASN A 133 -7.28 7.78 -22.69
CA ASN A 133 -8.34 7.96 -23.65
C ASN A 133 -7.84 7.83 -25.08
N THR A 134 -7.85 6.60 -25.60
CA THR A 134 -8.39 6.34 -26.95
C THR A 134 -8.89 4.91 -27.01
N GLN A 135 -10.21 4.80 -27.16
CA GLN A 135 -10.89 3.81 -28.01
C GLN A 135 -10.69 2.32 -27.69
N SER A 136 -11.83 1.70 -27.34
CA SER A 136 -12.14 0.32 -27.64
C SER A 136 -11.77 -0.02 -29.09
N VAL A 137 -10.60 -0.63 -29.26
CA VAL A 137 -10.29 -1.61 -30.30
C VAL A 137 -9.28 -2.56 -29.65
N GLU A 138 -9.65 -3.84 -29.55
CA GLU A 138 -8.75 -4.94 -29.20
C GLU A 138 -7.59 -4.95 -30.22
N PRO A 139 -6.33 -4.81 -29.77
CA PRO A 139 -5.41 -5.91 -30.02
C PRO A 139 -4.38 -6.12 -28.88
N ASP A 140 -4.28 -7.37 -28.43
CA ASP A 140 -3.09 -8.05 -27.90
C ASP A 140 -2.11 -7.20 -27.04
N GLU A 141 -2.50 -6.95 -25.79
CA GLU A 141 -1.76 -6.21 -24.74
C GLU A 141 -0.28 -6.66 -24.57
N ALA A 142 0.03 -7.90 -24.94
CA ALA A 142 1.38 -8.46 -24.87
C ALA A 142 2.35 -7.84 -25.92
N THR A 143 1.86 -7.47 -27.10
CA THR A 143 2.70 -6.87 -28.15
C THR A 143 3.00 -5.41 -27.87
N GLU A 144 2.06 -4.65 -27.28
CA GLU A 144 2.30 -3.26 -26.88
C GLU A 144 3.33 -3.13 -25.76
N LEU A 145 3.25 -3.96 -24.71
CA LEU A 145 4.22 -3.93 -23.63
C LEU A 145 5.63 -4.28 -24.14
N THR A 146 5.72 -5.30 -25.01
CA THR A 146 7.00 -5.72 -25.60
C THR A 146 7.57 -4.65 -26.54
N SER A 147 6.71 -3.97 -27.30
CA SER A 147 7.06 -2.82 -28.14
C SER A 147 7.52 -1.62 -27.31
N PHE A 148 6.82 -1.31 -26.22
CA PHE A 148 7.18 -0.24 -25.31
C PHE A 148 8.53 -0.47 -24.63
N LEU A 149 8.75 -1.68 -24.09
CA LEU A 149 10.01 -2.06 -23.45
C LEU A 149 11.16 -2.06 -24.45
N SER A 150 10.97 -2.60 -25.66
CA SER A 150 12.00 -2.59 -26.71
C SER A 150 12.34 -1.17 -27.19
N SER A 151 11.35 -0.28 -27.27
CA SER A 151 11.51 1.15 -27.57
C SER A 151 12.27 1.91 -26.47
N GLN A 152 12.00 1.61 -25.20
CA GLN A 152 12.75 2.21 -24.08
C GLN A 152 14.21 1.76 -24.05
N VAL A 153 14.48 0.47 -24.28
CA VAL A 153 15.85 -0.06 -24.38
C VAL A 153 16.61 0.56 -25.56
N HIS A 154 15.94 0.76 -26.71
CA HIS A 154 16.54 1.45 -27.86
C HIS A 154 16.86 2.92 -27.57
N ARG A 155 15.98 3.64 -26.88
CA ARG A 155 16.22 5.02 -26.46
C ARG A 155 17.42 5.13 -25.51
N HIS A 156 17.56 4.19 -24.58
CA HIS A 156 18.70 4.15 -23.67
C HIS A 156 20.02 3.79 -24.38
N ARG A 157 19.99 2.89 -25.36
CA ARG A 157 21.16 2.55 -26.18
C ARG A 157 21.64 3.68 -27.09
N LYS A 158 20.76 4.61 -27.49
CA LYS A 158 21.17 5.79 -28.27
C LYS A 158 21.89 6.86 -27.44
N ARG A 159 21.87 6.77 -26.11
CA ARG A 159 22.79 7.54 -25.25
C ARG A 159 24.14 6.83 -25.22
N PHE A 160 24.81 6.79 -26.36
CA PHE A 160 26.23 6.42 -26.40
C PHE A 160 27.00 7.44 -25.56
N HIS A 161 27.73 6.90 -24.59
CA HIS A 161 28.99 7.37 -24.00
C HIS A 161 29.24 8.89 -23.97
N SER A 162 29.36 9.41 -22.75
CA SER A 162 30.18 10.60 -22.46
C SER A 162 31.52 10.51 -23.23
N PRO A 163 32.06 11.60 -23.77
CA PRO A 163 33.30 11.58 -24.52
C PRO A 163 34.43 10.94 -23.69
N PRO A 164 35.18 9.94 -24.20
CA PRO A 164 36.46 9.60 -23.62
C PRO A 164 37.41 10.70 -24.09
N ASN A 165 37.89 11.54 -23.18
CA ASN A 165 39.21 12.21 -23.22
C ASN A 165 39.24 13.36 -22.20
N PHE A 166 39.67 13.05 -20.97
CA PHE A 166 40.32 14.05 -20.12
C PHE A 166 41.66 13.49 -19.66
N THR A 167 42.70 13.79 -20.44
CA THR A 167 44.08 13.46 -20.10
C THR A 167 44.55 14.44 -19.03
N TRP A 168 44.77 13.97 -17.80
CA TRP A 168 45.50 14.76 -16.80
C TRP A 168 46.98 14.84 -17.22
N LYS A 169 47.39 15.94 -17.83
CA LYS A 169 48.81 16.24 -17.99
C LYS A 169 49.37 16.64 -16.63
N LYS A 170 50.24 15.78 -16.11
CA LYS A 170 51.10 16.00 -14.95
C LYS A 170 52.07 17.15 -15.25
N GLN A 171 51.78 18.35 -14.76
CA GLN A 171 52.77 19.44 -14.71
C GLN A 171 53.73 19.15 -13.56
N ARG A 172 54.98 18.80 -13.90
CA ARG A 172 56.12 18.91 -12.98
C ARG A 172 56.74 20.29 -13.20
N LYS A 173 56.89 21.06 -12.14
CA LYS A 173 58.00 21.99 -11.95
C LYS A 173 58.61 21.68 -10.60
#